data_AF-A0A2N2MSC8-F1
#
_entry.id   AF-A0A2N2MSC8-F1
#
_cell.length_a   1.000
_cell.length_b   1.000
_cell.length_c   1.000
_cell.angle_alpha   90.00
_cell.angle_beta   90.00
_cell.angle_gamma   90.00
#
_symmetry.space_group_name_H-M   'P 1'
#
loop_
_entity.id
_entity.type
_entity.pdbx_description
1 polymer ?
#
loop_
_entity_poly.entity_id
_entity_poly.type
_entity_poly.pdbx_seq_one_letter_code
_entity_poly.pdbx_strand_id
1 'polypeptide(L)'
;MNNFQYSQFVVDAKAIQAIPSLTFNEFKRGEFLAAQFSALSLMDVHIDAIGNVYARIQGGNALPLVISAHLDSVLSPIENNPIIENERHITGPGIGDNATGVAALVEIGRTFMDYKTTPPGDIWLVGDVCEEGLGNLKGMQQIVEKFKDKVIAYLVLEGIGLGMIQTAALGIYRYQIIVNSKGGHAWSNFGEPSAIHELIALSAKMLAIKLPANPRSSINIGAISGGGSINSIASHAEMQIEIRSEDESTLESLARTIHKIATQTNPSGIEVSISEIGMRPSGRINE
;
A
#
# COMPACT_ATOMS: atom_id res chain seq x y z
N MET A 1 -7.42 37.78 -3.13
CA MET A 1 -7.26 36.35 -3.45
C MET A 1 -6.51 36.29 -4.76
N ASN A 2 -5.26 35.82 -4.76
CA ASN A 2 -4.50 35.65 -5.99
C ASN A 2 -5.13 34.49 -6.77
N ASN A 3 -5.79 34.78 -7.88
CA ASN A 3 -6.31 33.76 -8.80
C ASN A 3 -5.13 33.21 -9.60
N PHE A 4 -4.42 32.23 -9.04
CA PHE A 4 -3.49 31.44 -9.84
C PHE A 4 -4.30 30.59 -10.82
N GLN A 5 -4.05 30.76 -12.12
CA GLN A 5 -4.61 29.87 -13.14
C GLN A 5 -3.77 28.59 -13.13
N TYR A 6 -4.24 27.57 -12.42
CA TYR A 6 -3.59 26.27 -12.37
C TYR A 6 -3.68 25.57 -13.72
N SER A 7 -2.69 24.73 -14.05
CA SER A 7 -2.83 23.78 -15.15
C SER A 7 -3.99 22.81 -14.85
N GLN A 8 -4.59 22.25 -15.89
CA GLN A 8 -5.68 21.30 -15.70
C GLN A 8 -5.24 20.08 -14.87
N PHE A 9 -4.00 19.62 -15.05
CA PHE A 9 -3.38 18.59 -14.22
C PHE A 9 -3.47 18.88 -12.71
N VAL A 10 -3.14 20.10 -12.28
CA VAL A 10 -3.19 20.48 -10.86
C VAL A 10 -4.64 20.54 -10.37
N VAL A 11 -5.57 21.00 -11.21
CA VAL A 11 -7.01 20.99 -10.90
C VAL A 11 -7.50 19.56 -10.70
N ASP A 12 -7.12 18.63 -11.59
CA ASP A 12 -7.51 17.22 -11.54
C ASP A 12 -6.92 16.54 -10.29
N ALA A 13 -5.64 16.75 -9.99
CA ALA A 13 -5.00 16.20 -8.79
C ALA A 13 -5.71 16.64 -7.50
N LYS A 14 -6.12 17.92 -7.41
CA LYS A 14 -6.91 18.43 -6.28
C LYS A 14 -8.30 17.79 -6.22
N ALA A 15 -8.97 17.63 -7.36
CA ALA A 15 -10.29 17.00 -7.43
C ALA A 15 -10.24 15.53 -7.01
N ILE A 16 -9.23 14.78 -7.46
CA ILE A 16 -8.99 13.38 -7.09
C ILE A 16 -8.67 13.27 -5.60
N GLN A 17 -7.77 14.13 -5.10
CA GLN A 17 -7.39 14.16 -3.69
C GLN A 17 -8.61 14.39 -2.80
N ALA A 18 -9.51 15.29 -3.21
CA ALA A 18 -10.71 15.64 -2.44
C ALA A 18 -11.70 14.47 -2.28
N ILE A 19 -11.56 13.38 -3.04
CA ILE A 19 -12.37 12.18 -2.90
C ILE A 19 -11.69 11.25 -1.86
N PRO A 20 -12.30 11.01 -0.69
CA PRO A 20 -11.77 10.08 0.29
C PRO A 20 -11.58 8.68 -0.29
N SER A 21 -10.42 8.07 -0.04
CA SER A 21 -10.02 6.79 -0.62
C SER A 21 -8.99 6.10 0.27
N LEU A 22 -9.32 5.85 1.54
CA LEU A 22 -8.51 4.94 2.35
C LEU A 22 -8.51 3.55 1.70
N THR A 23 -7.45 2.78 1.89
CA THR A 23 -7.39 1.37 1.45
C THR A 23 -8.68 0.63 1.80
N PHE A 24 -9.22 -0.12 0.83
CA PHE A 24 -10.53 -0.78 0.83
C PHE A 24 -11.78 0.11 0.68
N ASN A 25 -11.62 1.43 0.50
CA ASN A 25 -12.71 2.40 0.31
C ASN A 25 -12.56 3.23 -0.97
N GLU A 26 -11.96 2.64 -2.01
CA GLU A 26 -11.55 3.34 -3.23
C GLU A 26 -12.68 3.59 -4.23
N PHE A 27 -13.84 2.95 -4.02
CA PHE A 27 -14.93 2.88 -4.99
C PHE A 27 -15.31 4.23 -5.61
N LYS A 28 -15.50 5.27 -4.78
CA LYS A 28 -15.88 6.61 -5.27
C LYS A 28 -14.80 7.26 -6.13
N ARG A 29 -13.52 7.07 -5.78
CA ARG A 29 -12.39 7.59 -6.57
C ARG A 29 -12.26 6.79 -7.87
N GLY A 30 -12.55 5.48 -7.83
CA GLY A 30 -12.63 4.64 -9.02
C GLY A 30 -13.74 5.07 -10.00
N GLU A 31 -14.95 5.32 -9.51
CA GLU A 31 -16.06 5.86 -10.32
C GLU A 31 -15.70 7.20 -10.96
N PHE A 32 -15.08 8.09 -10.19
CA PHE A 32 -14.60 9.37 -10.70
C PHE A 32 -13.58 9.18 -11.83
N LEU A 33 -12.57 8.33 -11.66
CA LEU A 33 -11.56 8.07 -12.68
C LEU A 33 -12.18 7.46 -13.95
N ALA A 34 -13.09 6.49 -13.81
CA ALA A 34 -13.80 5.90 -14.94
C ALA A 34 -14.63 6.96 -15.71
N ALA A 35 -15.26 7.89 -15.00
CA ALA A 35 -15.97 9.01 -15.61
C ALA A 35 -15.02 9.95 -16.37
N GLN A 36 -13.83 10.24 -15.83
CA GLN A 36 -12.81 11.03 -16.54
C GLN A 36 -12.35 10.33 -17.83
N PHE A 37 -12.04 9.03 -17.77
CA PHE A 37 -11.65 8.26 -18.95
C PHE A 37 -12.76 8.21 -20.01
N SER A 38 -14.01 8.06 -19.59
CA SER A 38 -15.17 8.07 -20.49
C SER A 38 -15.38 9.44 -21.13
N ALA A 39 -15.20 10.53 -20.38
CA ALA A 39 -15.31 11.90 -20.91
C ALA A 39 -14.24 12.19 -21.96
N LEU A 40 -13.05 11.58 -21.83
CA LEU A 40 -11.99 11.62 -22.83
C LEU A 40 -12.25 10.70 -24.03
N SER A 41 -13.36 9.96 -24.07
CA SER A 41 -13.67 9.00 -25.12
C SER A 41 -12.61 7.91 -25.30
N LEU A 42 -11.95 7.51 -24.21
CA LEU A 42 -11.06 6.34 -24.21
C LEU A 42 -11.88 5.06 -24.42
N MET A 43 -11.23 4.01 -24.96
CA MET A 43 -11.90 2.74 -25.24
C MET A 43 -11.94 1.84 -24.00
N ASP A 44 -12.85 0.87 -24.02
CA ASP A 44 -12.92 -0.23 -23.05
C ASP A 44 -12.87 0.21 -21.58
N VAL A 45 -13.53 1.33 -21.26
CA VAL A 45 -13.59 1.85 -19.89
C VAL A 45 -14.47 0.94 -19.04
N HIS A 46 -13.89 0.33 -18.00
CA HIS A 46 -14.62 -0.53 -17.07
C HIS A 46 -13.96 -0.58 -15.69
N ILE A 47 -14.74 -0.95 -14.68
CA ILE A 47 -14.26 -1.26 -13.33
C ILE A 47 -14.39 -2.78 -13.14
N ASP A 48 -13.34 -3.44 -12.67
CA ASP A 48 -13.40 -4.88 -12.39
C ASP A 48 -14.07 -5.19 -11.05
N ALA A 49 -14.16 -6.49 -10.71
CA ALA A 49 -14.88 -6.96 -9.53
C ALA A 49 -14.25 -6.54 -8.19
N ILE A 50 -12.97 -6.15 -8.17
CA ILE A 50 -12.33 -5.66 -6.93
C ILE A 50 -12.22 -4.14 -6.88
N GLY A 51 -12.45 -3.46 -8.00
CA GLY A 51 -12.48 -2.00 -8.07
C GLY A 51 -11.37 -1.38 -8.92
N ASN A 52 -10.51 -2.17 -9.58
CA ASN A 52 -9.53 -1.57 -10.50
C ASN A 52 -10.27 -0.96 -11.69
N VAL A 53 -9.84 0.22 -12.11
CA VAL A 53 -10.39 0.96 -13.25
C VAL A 53 -9.48 0.79 -14.43
N TYR A 54 -10.01 0.41 -15.59
CA TYR A 54 -9.25 0.26 -16.83
C TYR A 54 -9.79 1.22 -17.88
N ALA A 55 -8.90 1.75 -18.71
CA ALA A 55 -9.21 2.37 -19.98
C ALA A 55 -8.12 2.05 -21.00
N ARG A 56 -8.46 2.02 -22.28
CA ARG A 56 -7.55 1.70 -23.37
C ARG A 56 -7.43 2.86 -24.36
N ILE A 57 -6.20 3.22 -24.66
CA ILE A 57 -5.84 4.02 -25.82
C ILE A 57 -5.48 3.03 -26.93
N GLN A 58 -6.24 3.08 -28.03
CA GLN A 58 -6.03 2.15 -29.14
C GLN A 58 -4.70 2.41 -29.84
N GLY A 59 -3.89 1.37 -29.95
CA GLY A 59 -2.65 1.36 -30.70
C GLY A 59 -2.66 0.42 -31.89
N GLY A 60 -1.46 0.16 -32.41
CA GLY A 60 -1.20 -0.84 -33.44
C GLY A 60 -1.12 -2.27 -32.88
N ASN A 61 -0.37 -3.12 -33.57
CA ASN A 61 -0.30 -4.55 -33.29
C ASN A 61 0.89 -4.97 -32.39
N ALA A 62 1.69 -4.02 -31.88
CA ALA A 62 2.75 -4.36 -30.94
C ALA A 62 2.16 -4.78 -29.57
N LEU A 63 2.98 -5.38 -28.71
CA LEU A 63 2.57 -5.71 -27.35
C LEU A 63 2.12 -4.44 -26.60
N PRO A 64 1.04 -4.52 -25.81
CA PRO A 64 0.53 -3.38 -25.06
C PRO A 64 1.46 -2.93 -23.93
N LEU A 65 1.34 -1.67 -23.55
CA LEU A 65 1.92 -1.09 -22.33
C LEU A 65 0.82 -0.92 -21.28
N VAL A 66 1.07 -1.33 -20.03
CA VAL A 66 0.18 -1.03 -18.90
C VAL A 66 0.80 0.09 -18.09
N ILE A 67 0.08 1.20 -17.94
CA ILE A 67 0.46 2.32 -17.10
C ILE A 67 -0.55 2.39 -15.95
N SER A 68 -0.08 2.35 -14.70
CA SER A 68 -0.96 2.36 -13.54
C SER A 68 -0.64 3.46 -12.54
N ALA A 69 -1.61 3.76 -11.68
CA ALA A 69 -1.44 4.55 -10.47
C ALA A 69 -2.49 4.07 -9.46
N HIS A 70 -2.08 3.89 -8.21
CA HIS A 70 -2.99 3.37 -7.20
C HIS A 70 -4.01 4.43 -6.74
N LEU A 71 -5.21 3.96 -6.40
CA LEU A 71 -6.36 4.76 -6.04
C LEU A 71 -6.46 4.98 -4.54
N ASP A 72 -5.92 4.08 -3.71
CA ASP A 72 -5.97 4.27 -2.26
C ASP A 72 -4.93 5.27 -1.76
N SER A 73 -5.01 5.56 -0.47
CA SER A 73 -4.08 6.43 0.23
C SER A 73 -4.08 6.05 1.70
N VAL A 74 -2.91 6.04 2.34
CA VAL A 74 -2.81 5.81 3.80
C VAL A 74 -3.44 6.94 4.61
N LEU A 75 -3.49 8.15 4.03
CA LEU A 75 -4.16 9.32 4.58
C LEU A 75 -5.23 9.78 3.61
N SER A 76 -6.43 10.02 4.13
CA SER A 76 -7.55 10.52 3.35
C SER A 76 -7.96 11.90 3.82
N PRO A 77 -8.47 12.79 2.94
CA PRO A 77 -9.16 13.98 3.42
C PRO A 77 -10.30 13.56 4.37
N ILE A 78 -10.37 14.29 5.47
CA ILE A 78 -11.52 14.33 6.38
C ILE A 78 -12.03 15.77 6.39
N GLU A 79 -13.27 16.00 6.81
CA GLU A 79 -13.92 17.32 6.76
C GLU A 79 -13.06 18.47 7.36
N ASN A 80 -12.13 18.16 8.27
CA ASN A 80 -11.27 19.13 8.96
C ASN A 80 -9.79 19.15 8.49
N ASN A 81 -9.43 18.50 7.38
CA ASN A 81 -8.06 18.49 6.87
C ASN A 81 -7.99 18.96 5.40
N PRO A 82 -8.23 20.27 5.15
CA PRO A 82 -8.24 20.81 3.79
C PRO A 82 -6.84 20.85 3.19
N ILE A 83 -6.78 20.91 1.86
CA ILE A 83 -5.55 21.29 1.15
C ILE A 83 -5.12 22.68 1.62
N ILE A 84 -3.84 22.80 1.98
CA ILE A 84 -3.15 24.06 2.23
C ILE A 84 -2.27 24.35 1.01
N GLU A 85 -2.45 25.51 0.39
CA GLU A 85 -1.68 25.89 -0.80
C GLU A 85 -0.96 27.24 -0.62
N ASN A 86 0.22 27.33 -1.23
CA ASN A 86 0.93 28.56 -1.49
C ASN A 86 1.45 28.56 -2.94
N GLU A 87 2.17 29.61 -3.34
CA GLU A 87 2.63 29.80 -4.73
C GLU A 87 3.47 28.63 -5.29
N ARG A 88 4.05 27.79 -4.42
CA ARG A 88 4.98 26.71 -4.81
C ARG A 88 4.54 25.33 -4.37
N HIS A 89 3.65 25.22 -3.38
CA HIS A 89 3.34 23.95 -2.74
C HIS A 89 1.84 23.79 -2.51
N ILE A 90 1.38 22.57 -2.71
CA ILE A 90 0.06 22.09 -2.35
C ILE A 90 0.29 20.95 -1.36
N THR A 91 -0.25 21.10 -0.16
CA THR A 91 -0.09 20.16 0.94
C THR A 91 -1.46 19.66 1.37
N GLY A 92 -1.64 18.36 1.39
CA GLY A 92 -2.88 17.72 1.83
C GLY A 92 -2.71 16.20 1.90
N PRO A 93 -3.60 15.51 2.64
CA PRO A 93 -3.53 14.06 2.76
C PRO A 93 -3.73 13.41 1.38
N GLY A 94 -2.74 12.63 0.95
CA GLY A 94 -2.79 11.89 -0.31
C GLY A 94 -2.63 12.72 -1.60
N ILE A 95 -2.26 14.00 -1.53
CA ILE A 95 -2.08 14.83 -2.74
C ILE A 95 -0.93 14.32 -3.62
N GLY A 96 0.22 14.03 -3.00
CA GLY A 96 1.37 13.45 -3.69
C GLY A 96 1.12 11.98 -3.98
N ASP A 97 0.91 11.20 -2.92
CA ASP A 97 0.73 9.75 -2.95
C ASP A 97 -0.75 9.36 -2.71
N ASN A 98 -1.55 9.05 -3.72
CA ASN A 98 -1.18 9.06 -5.14
C ASN A 98 -2.16 9.82 -6.05
N ALA A 99 -2.85 10.83 -5.52
CA ALA A 99 -3.77 11.65 -6.33
C ALA A 99 -3.07 12.30 -7.54
N THR A 100 -1.79 12.67 -7.39
CA THR A 100 -0.97 13.20 -8.48
C THR A 100 -0.66 12.14 -9.55
N GLY A 101 -0.37 10.89 -9.18
CA GLY A 101 -0.18 9.79 -10.15
C GLY A 101 -1.47 9.45 -10.89
N VAL A 102 -2.61 9.44 -10.19
CA VAL A 102 -3.92 9.24 -10.81
C VAL A 102 -4.27 10.39 -11.78
N ALA A 103 -3.95 11.65 -11.43
CA ALA A 103 -4.11 12.78 -12.34
C ALA A 103 -3.21 12.63 -13.58
N ALA A 104 -2.02 12.06 -13.43
CA ALA A 104 -1.13 11.79 -14.56
C ALA A 104 -1.72 10.76 -15.53
N LEU A 105 -2.44 9.74 -15.05
CA LEU A 105 -3.18 8.84 -15.95
C LEU A 105 -4.20 9.60 -16.82
N VAL A 106 -4.99 10.50 -16.21
CA VAL A 106 -5.97 11.31 -16.94
C VAL A 106 -5.27 12.20 -17.98
N GLU A 107 -4.17 12.85 -17.59
CA GLU A 107 -3.41 13.73 -18.48
C GLU A 107 -2.74 12.98 -19.64
N ILE A 108 -2.26 11.75 -19.42
CA ILE A 108 -1.76 10.89 -20.50
C ILE A 108 -2.90 10.60 -21.49
N GLY A 109 -4.07 10.18 -21.00
CA GLY A 109 -5.25 9.96 -21.83
C GLY A 109 -5.62 11.21 -22.65
N ARG A 110 -5.68 12.37 -22.00
CA ARG A 110 -5.96 13.67 -22.62
C ARG A 110 -4.96 13.99 -23.73
N THR A 111 -3.67 13.83 -23.45
CA THR A 111 -2.58 14.08 -24.40
C THR A 111 -2.75 13.23 -25.66
N PHE A 112 -3.01 11.93 -25.55
CA PHE A 112 -3.19 11.08 -26.72
C PHE A 112 -4.41 11.49 -27.57
N MET A 113 -5.51 11.91 -26.92
CA MET A 113 -6.71 12.37 -27.61
C MET A 113 -6.51 13.72 -28.31
N ASP A 114 -5.76 14.64 -27.71
CA ASP A 114 -5.47 15.97 -28.26
C ASP A 114 -4.52 15.88 -29.47
N TYR A 115 -3.45 15.10 -29.36
CA TYR A 115 -2.46 14.94 -30.44
C TYR A 115 -2.86 13.92 -31.50
N LYS A 116 -3.90 13.10 -31.25
CA LYS A 116 -4.41 12.06 -32.17
C LYS A 116 -3.30 11.12 -32.65
N THR A 117 -2.40 10.76 -31.76
CA THR A 117 -1.28 9.87 -32.06
C THR A 117 -1.68 8.43 -31.81
N THR A 118 -1.22 7.53 -32.69
CA THR A 118 -1.44 6.08 -32.52
C THR A 118 -0.18 5.45 -31.98
N PRO A 119 -0.18 4.91 -30.74
CA PRO A 119 0.97 4.19 -30.22
C PRO A 119 1.19 2.86 -30.98
N PRO A 120 2.42 2.30 -30.99
CA PRO A 120 2.71 1.05 -31.72
C PRO A 120 1.89 -0.16 -31.26
N GLY A 121 1.50 -0.19 -29.99
CA GLY A 121 0.59 -1.15 -29.38
C GLY A 121 -0.37 -0.42 -28.43
N ASP A 122 -1.40 -1.11 -27.95
CA ASP A 122 -2.37 -0.51 -27.04
C ASP A 122 -1.69 0.02 -25.76
N ILE A 123 -2.20 1.12 -25.21
CA ILE A 123 -1.84 1.58 -23.87
C ILE A 123 -3.04 1.40 -22.96
N TRP A 124 -2.87 0.61 -21.91
CA TRP A 124 -3.86 0.46 -20.85
C TRP A 124 -3.52 1.42 -19.71
N LEU A 125 -4.45 2.33 -19.42
CA LEU A 125 -4.40 3.19 -18.24
C LEU A 125 -5.20 2.53 -17.14
N VAL A 126 -4.58 2.29 -15.98
CA VAL A 126 -5.19 1.49 -14.92
C VAL A 126 -5.10 2.18 -13.56
N GLY A 127 -6.24 2.48 -12.96
CA GLY A 127 -6.31 2.86 -11.55
C GLY A 127 -6.43 1.61 -10.69
N ASP A 128 -5.38 1.21 -9.97
CA ASP A 128 -5.41 0.00 -9.15
C ASP A 128 -5.82 0.27 -7.70
N VAL A 129 -6.49 -0.70 -7.06
CA VAL A 129 -6.98 -0.55 -5.67
C VAL A 129 -6.13 -1.35 -4.69
N CYS A 130 -6.20 -0.97 -3.41
CA CYS A 130 -5.57 -1.72 -2.33
C CYS A 130 -4.06 -1.93 -2.53
N GLU A 131 -3.33 -0.90 -2.99
CA GLU A 131 -1.87 -0.91 -2.99
C GLU A 131 -1.39 -0.98 -1.53
N GLU A 132 -1.90 -0.08 -0.70
CA GLU A 132 -1.29 0.32 0.56
C GLU A 132 -1.56 -0.66 1.70
N GLY A 133 -0.71 -0.61 2.73
CA GLY A 133 -0.95 -1.31 4.01
C GLY A 133 -1.44 -2.76 3.85
N LEU A 134 -2.53 -3.12 4.53
CA LEU A 134 -3.13 -4.47 4.44
C LEU A 134 -3.75 -4.80 3.08
N GLY A 135 -3.92 -3.80 2.19
CA GLY A 135 -4.31 -4.02 0.80
C GLY A 135 -3.30 -4.87 0.05
N ASN A 136 -2.02 -4.74 0.39
CA ASN A 136 -0.94 -5.62 -0.04
C ASN A 136 -0.90 -5.86 -1.56
N LEU A 137 -0.96 -4.78 -2.36
CA LEU A 137 -0.91 -4.83 -3.82
C LEU A 137 -2.05 -5.63 -4.47
N LYS A 138 -3.20 -5.78 -3.81
CA LYS A 138 -4.28 -6.66 -4.29
C LYS A 138 -4.76 -6.27 -5.70
N GLY A 139 -4.88 -4.98 -6.00
CA GLY A 139 -5.23 -4.46 -7.32
C GLY A 139 -4.20 -4.85 -8.36
N MET A 140 -2.94 -4.45 -8.13
CA MET A 140 -1.81 -4.76 -9.01
C MET A 140 -1.62 -6.27 -9.25
N GLN A 141 -1.81 -7.12 -8.24
CA GLN A 141 -1.74 -8.58 -8.40
C GLN A 141 -2.75 -9.09 -9.44
N GLN A 142 -3.98 -8.57 -9.44
CA GLN A 142 -4.98 -8.94 -10.45
C GLN A 142 -4.64 -8.40 -11.84
N ILE A 143 -4.07 -7.21 -11.91
CA ILE A 143 -3.62 -6.60 -13.17
C ILE A 143 -2.49 -7.44 -13.78
N VAL A 144 -1.50 -7.84 -12.98
CA VAL A 144 -0.41 -8.71 -13.42
C VAL A 144 -0.95 -10.08 -13.83
N GLU A 145 -1.88 -10.68 -13.09
CA GLU A 145 -2.47 -11.97 -13.48
C GLU A 145 -3.30 -11.87 -14.78
N LYS A 146 -3.95 -10.73 -15.04
CA LYS A 146 -4.71 -10.47 -16.27
C LYS A 146 -3.81 -10.35 -17.50
N PHE A 147 -2.73 -9.57 -17.40
CA PHE A 147 -1.88 -9.22 -18.55
C PHE A 147 -0.64 -10.12 -18.70
N LYS A 148 -0.07 -10.61 -17.60
CA LYS A 148 1.12 -11.47 -17.53
C LYS A 148 2.28 -10.94 -18.38
N ASP A 149 2.89 -11.81 -19.18
CA ASP A 149 3.98 -11.53 -20.12
C ASP A 149 3.47 -11.03 -21.49
N LYS A 150 2.17 -10.76 -21.64
CA LYS A 150 1.57 -10.27 -22.89
C LYS A 150 1.58 -8.74 -23.00
N VAL A 151 2.48 -8.09 -22.28
CA VAL A 151 2.73 -6.64 -22.32
C VAL A 151 4.20 -6.40 -22.57
N ILE A 152 4.55 -5.25 -23.15
CA ILE A 152 5.95 -4.84 -23.29
C ILE A 152 6.56 -4.42 -21.94
N ALA A 153 5.75 -3.80 -21.08
CA ALA A 153 6.15 -3.37 -19.74
C ALA A 153 4.93 -3.03 -18.87
N TYR A 154 5.18 -2.93 -17.58
CA TYR A 154 4.34 -2.24 -16.61
C TYR A 154 5.06 -0.96 -16.18
N LEU A 155 4.38 0.18 -16.27
CA LEU A 155 4.87 1.47 -15.81
C LEU A 155 3.98 1.97 -14.67
N VAL A 156 4.48 1.96 -13.45
CA VAL A 156 3.74 2.42 -12.28
C VAL A 156 4.07 3.89 -12.03
N LEU A 157 3.05 4.73 -12.00
CA LEU A 157 3.16 6.16 -11.75
C LEU A 157 2.98 6.42 -10.26
N GLU A 158 3.98 7.06 -9.68
CA GLU A 158 3.94 7.61 -8.34
C GLU A 158 3.98 9.14 -8.44
N GLY A 159 3.10 9.82 -7.70
CA GLY A 159 3.09 11.28 -7.63
C GLY A 159 4.23 11.86 -6.79
N ILE A 160 5.10 11.00 -6.25
CA ILE A 160 6.31 11.34 -5.51
C ILE A 160 7.56 10.88 -6.27
N GLY A 161 8.68 11.59 -6.06
CA GLY A 161 9.97 11.20 -6.65
C GLY A 161 10.16 11.59 -8.12
N LEU A 162 9.58 12.72 -8.55
CA LEU A 162 9.74 13.25 -9.91
C LEU A 162 11.20 13.24 -10.38
N GLY A 163 11.42 12.71 -11.59
CA GLY A 163 12.74 12.61 -12.21
C GLY A 163 13.51 11.33 -11.84
N MET A 164 12.92 10.43 -11.04
CA MET A 164 13.48 9.12 -10.73
C MET A 164 12.72 8.01 -11.46
N ILE A 165 13.45 6.98 -11.90
CA ILE A 165 12.88 5.72 -12.37
C ILE A 165 13.32 4.65 -11.38
N GLN A 166 12.36 4.01 -10.71
CA GLN A 166 12.63 2.92 -9.78
C GLN A 166 12.64 1.60 -10.54
N THR A 167 13.82 0.97 -10.61
CA THR A 167 14.04 -0.32 -11.28
C THR A 167 14.08 -1.50 -10.32
N ALA A 168 13.91 -1.25 -9.02
CA ALA A 168 13.93 -2.28 -7.98
C ALA A 168 12.83 -2.04 -6.95
N ALA A 169 12.24 -3.13 -6.46
CA ALA A 169 11.24 -3.17 -5.41
C ALA A 169 11.78 -3.90 -4.18
N LEU A 170 11.47 -3.37 -2.99
CA LEU A 170 11.83 -3.99 -1.72
C LEU A 170 10.91 -5.17 -1.42
N GLY A 171 11.49 -6.28 -0.95
CA GLY A 171 10.71 -7.38 -0.41
C GLY A 171 10.15 -7.01 0.97
N ILE A 172 8.90 -7.40 1.24
CA ILE A 172 8.17 -7.03 2.46
C ILE A 172 7.37 -8.23 2.95
N TYR A 173 7.57 -8.65 4.20
CA TYR A 173 6.70 -9.60 4.90
C TYR A 173 6.03 -8.91 6.09
N ARG A 174 4.75 -9.21 6.31
CA ARG A 174 3.92 -8.67 7.39
C ARG A 174 3.27 -9.80 8.17
N TYR A 175 3.33 -9.70 9.48
CA TYR A 175 2.73 -10.68 10.38
C TYR A 175 1.82 -10.02 11.41
N GLN A 176 0.73 -10.71 11.74
CA GLN A 176 -0.01 -10.48 12.97
C GLN A 176 0.41 -11.54 13.99
N ILE A 177 0.77 -11.09 15.18
CA ILE A 177 1.09 -11.97 16.31
C ILE A 177 0.08 -11.71 17.40
N ILE A 178 -0.63 -12.77 17.81
CA ILE A 178 -1.66 -12.72 18.84
C ILE A 178 -1.18 -13.58 20.01
N VAL A 179 -1.32 -13.03 21.21
CA VAL A 179 -1.04 -13.70 22.47
C VAL A 179 -2.33 -13.77 23.26
N ASN A 180 -2.72 -14.98 23.67
CA ASN A 180 -3.84 -15.21 24.57
C ASN A 180 -3.37 -15.83 25.88
N SER A 181 -4.06 -15.49 26.96
CA SER A 181 -3.89 -16.06 28.29
C SER A 181 -5.26 -16.26 28.94
N LYS A 182 -5.29 -16.96 30.08
CA LYS A 182 -6.50 -17.09 30.89
C LYS A 182 -7.01 -15.74 31.44
N GLY A 183 -6.12 -14.77 31.62
CA GLY A 183 -6.40 -13.53 32.34
C GLY A 183 -6.77 -13.78 33.82
N GLY A 184 -7.29 -12.75 34.48
CA GLY A 184 -7.74 -12.85 35.87
C GLY A 184 -7.56 -11.55 36.65
N HIS A 185 -7.88 -11.59 37.95
CA HIS A 185 -7.67 -10.46 38.84
C HIS A 185 -6.19 -10.37 39.23
N ALA A 186 -5.55 -9.20 39.08
CA ALA A 186 -4.10 -9.06 39.21
C ALA A 186 -3.55 -9.46 40.59
N TRP A 187 -4.33 -9.30 41.66
CA TRP A 187 -3.94 -9.71 43.01
C TRP A 187 -4.25 -11.19 43.30
N SER A 188 -5.48 -11.61 43.02
CA SER A 188 -6.00 -12.93 43.41
C SER A 188 -5.45 -14.05 42.55
N ASN A 189 -5.05 -13.73 41.32
CA ASN A 189 -4.43 -14.64 40.36
C ASN A 189 -2.94 -14.31 40.16
N PHE A 190 -2.28 -13.80 41.19
CA PHE A 190 -0.85 -13.51 41.15
C PHE A 190 -0.04 -14.72 40.67
N GLY A 191 0.88 -14.48 39.72
CA GLY A 191 1.72 -15.51 39.10
C GLY A 191 1.16 -16.08 37.80
N GLU A 192 -0.12 -15.87 37.48
CA GLU A 192 -0.67 -16.22 36.17
C GLU A 192 -0.10 -15.31 35.07
N PRO A 193 0.12 -15.85 33.85
CA PRO A 193 0.79 -15.09 32.79
C PRO A 193 -0.15 -14.06 32.16
N SER A 194 0.41 -12.90 31.79
CA SER A 194 -0.31 -11.80 31.12
C SER A 194 0.04 -11.77 29.64
N ALA A 195 -0.97 -11.69 28.78
CA ALA A 195 -0.78 -11.62 27.33
C ALA A 195 0.01 -10.36 26.92
N ILE A 196 -0.24 -9.21 27.56
CA ILE A 196 0.54 -7.98 27.32
C ILE A 196 2.01 -8.18 27.68
N HIS A 197 2.29 -8.81 28.83
CA HIS A 197 3.68 -8.98 29.28
C HIS A 197 4.46 -9.87 28.32
N GLU A 198 3.86 -10.98 27.87
CA GLU A 198 4.50 -11.87 26.90
C GLU A 198 4.67 -11.18 25.54
N LEU A 199 3.65 -10.44 25.06
CA LEU A 199 3.75 -9.68 23.81
C LEU A 199 4.89 -8.65 23.89
N ILE A 200 5.04 -7.91 24.99
CA ILE A 200 6.16 -6.98 25.20
C ILE A 200 7.50 -7.73 25.16
N ALA A 201 7.60 -8.90 25.79
CA ALA A 201 8.82 -9.70 25.79
C ALA A 201 9.18 -10.20 24.37
N LEU A 202 8.20 -10.63 23.59
CA LEU A 202 8.38 -11.01 22.19
C LEU A 202 8.81 -9.81 21.34
N SER A 203 8.13 -8.67 21.45
CA SER A 203 8.48 -7.42 20.77
C SER A 203 9.92 -7.00 21.05
N ALA A 204 10.34 -7.04 22.31
CA ALA A 204 11.71 -6.70 22.70
C ALA A 204 12.74 -7.66 22.08
N LYS A 205 12.47 -8.97 22.04
CA LYS A 205 13.34 -9.96 21.37
C LYS A 205 13.44 -9.69 19.86
N MET A 206 12.33 -9.37 19.21
CA MET A 206 12.29 -9.09 17.77
C MET A 206 13.02 -7.79 17.41
N LEU A 207 12.83 -6.73 18.19
CA LEU A 207 13.52 -5.44 17.98
C LEU A 207 15.02 -5.51 18.33
N ALA A 208 15.45 -6.50 19.10
CA ALA A 208 16.86 -6.74 19.39
C ALA A 208 17.61 -7.50 18.27
N ILE A 209 16.92 -7.93 17.21
CA ILE A 209 17.55 -8.56 16.05
C ILE A 209 18.54 -7.56 15.41
N LYS A 210 19.79 -7.98 15.22
CA LYS A 210 20.78 -7.18 14.50
C LYS A 210 20.48 -7.19 13.01
N LEU A 211 20.16 -6.02 12.47
CA LEU A 211 19.84 -5.86 11.05
C LEU A 211 21.07 -5.48 10.23
N PRO A 212 21.24 -6.06 9.03
CA PRO A 212 22.28 -5.62 8.11
C PRO A 212 21.98 -4.21 7.60
N ALA A 213 23.01 -3.38 7.53
CA ALA A 213 22.94 -2.08 6.84
C ALA A 213 23.07 -2.24 5.31
N ASN A 214 23.66 -3.35 4.86
CA ASN A 214 23.80 -3.73 3.46
C ASN A 214 23.74 -5.27 3.33
N PRO A 215 22.77 -5.87 2.61
CA PRO A 215 21.61 -5.21 2.02
C PRO A 215 20.77 -4.52 3.10
N ARG A 216 20.22 -3.33 2.81
CA ARG A 216 19.47 -2.58 3.82
C ARG A 216 18.22 -3.37 4.21
N SER A 217 18.03 -3.53 5.52
CA SER A 217 16.87 -4.22 6.07
C SER A 217 16.27 -3.45 7.25
N SER A 218 14.97 -3.59 7.47
CA SER A 218 14.24 -2.92 8.56
C SER A 218 13.21 -3.84 9.19
N ILE A 219 12.97 -3.64 10.49
CA ILE A 219 11.85 -4.23 11.23
C ILE A 219 11.06 -3.10 11.87
N ASN A 220 9.74 -3.13 11.76
CA ASN A 220 8.86 -2.16 12.39
C ASN A 220 7.64 -2.85 13.01
N ILE A 221 7.36 -2.58 14.29
CA ILE A 221 6.07 -2.94 14.90
C ILE A 221 5.17 -1.73 14.74
N GLY A 222 4.29 -1.80 13.73
CA GLY A 222 3.47 -0.65 13.32
C GLY A 222 2.21 -0.46 14.15
N ALA A 223 1.70 -1.52 14.78
CA ALA A 223 0.52 -1.47 15.63
C ALA A 223 0.66 -2.46 16.80
N ILE A 224 0.14 -2.07 17.96
CA ILE A 224 0.02 -2.90 19.15
C ILE A 224 -1.31 -2.60 19.83
N SER A 225 -2.02 -3.63 20.27
CA SER A 225 -3.32 -3.50 20.94
C SER A 225 -3.48 -4.62 21.98
N GLY A 226 -4.41 -4.44 22.92
CA GLY A 226 -4.71 -5.46 23.94
C GLY A 226 -4.85 -4.91 25.35
N GLY A 227 -5.13 -5.84 26.27
CA GLY A 227 -5.42 -5.51 27.68
C GLY A 227 -6.89 -5.31 27.99
N GLY A 228 -7.16 -5.01 29.26
CA GLY A 228 -8.49 -4.74 29.78
C GLY A 228 -8.45 -3.59 30.77
N SER A 229 -8.67 -3.88 32.05
CA SER A 229 -8.52 -2.89 33.13
C SER A 229 -7.15 -2.94 33.80
N ILE A 230 -6.77 -1.84 34.46
CA ILE A 230 -5.50 -1.69 35.18
C ILE A 230 -5.29 -2.75 36.29
N ASN A 231 -6.36 -3.32 36.82
CA ASN A 231 -6.33 -4.34 37.88
C ASN A 231 -6.57 -5.78 37.37
N SER A 232 -6.44 -6.00 36.06
CA SER A 232 -6.61 -7.32 35.43
C SER A 232 -5.33 -7.80 34.77
N ILE A 233 -5.09 -9.10 34.85
CA ILE A 233 -4.12 -9.80 34.00
C ILE A 233 -4.72 -9.88 32.60
N ALA A 234 -3.99 -9.40 31.59
CA ALA A 234 -4.50 -9.34 30.23
C ALA A 234 -4.68 -10.74 29.64
N SER A 235 -5.90 -11.06 29.22
CA SER A 235 -6.23 -12.30 28.51
C SER A 235 -5.88 -12.26 27.03
N HIS A 236 -5.67 -11.07 26.46
CA HIS A 236 -5.41 -10.89 25.04
C HIS A 236 -4.49 -9.70 24.78
N ALA A 237 -3.57 -9.87 23.84
CA ALA A 237 -2.78 -8.80 23.23
C ALA A 237 -2.33 -9.19 21.83
N GLU A 238 -2.17 -8.21 20.94
CA GLU A 238 -1.71 -8.43 19.57
C GLU A 238 -0.77 -7.34 19.07
N MET A 239 0.05 -7.68 18.08
CA MET A 239 0.86 -6.72 17.34
C MET A 239 0.89 -7.04 15.85
N GLN A 240 1.10 -6.00 15.04
CA GLN A 240 1.41 -6.12 13.62
C GLN A 240 2.85 -5.68 13.37
N ILE A 241 3.63 -6.57 12.77
CA ILE A 241 5.05 -6.38 12.49
C ILE A 241 5.30 -6.48 11.00
N GLU A 242 6.11 -5.56 10.47
CA GLU A 242 6.57 -5.52 9.10
C GLU A 242 8.08 -5.66 9.07
N ILE A 243 8.58 -6.51 8.18
CA ILE A 243 10.00 -6.64 7.87
C ILE A 243 10.22 -6.33 6.39
N ARG A 244 11.29 -5.58 6.09
CA ARG A 244 11.68 -5.22 4.71
C ARG A 244 13.14 -5.57 4.47
N SER A 245 13.47 -5.94 3.24
CA SER A 245 14.86 -6.07 2.79
C SER A 245 15.00 -5.76 1.30
N GLU A 246 16.17 -5.25 0.93
CA GLU A 246 16.61 -5.16 -0.48
C GLU A 246 16.98 -6.53 -1.07
N ASP A 247 17.18 -7.55 -0.23
CA ASP A 247 17.57 -8.90 -0.62
C ASP A 247 16.59 -9.96 -0.11
N GLU A 248 16.09 -10.79 -1.01
CA GLU A 248 15.08 -11.81 -0.70
C GLU A 248 15.59 -12.84 0.33
N SER A 249 16.83 -13.30 0.18
CA SER A 249 17.39 -14.31 1.08
C SER A 249 17.52 -13.80 2.52
N THR A 250 17.86 -12.51 2.66
CA THR A 250 17.91 -11.80 3.94
C THR A 250 16.52 -11.65 4.54
N LEU A 251 15.52 -11.28 3.72
CA LEU A 251 14.13 -11.20 4.14
C LEU A 251 13.61 -12.54 4.67
N GLU A 252 13.82 -13.62 3.93
CA GLU A 252 13.42 -14.98 4.33
C GLU A 252 14.12 -15.44 5.62
N SER A 253 15.38 -15.04 5.83
CA SER A 253 16.11 -15.35 7.07
C SER A 253 15.55 -14.57 8.26
N LEU A 254 15.23 -13.29 8.09
CA LEU A 254 14.56 -12.48 9.10
C LEU A 254 13.18 -13.05 9.43
N ALA A 255 12.40 -13.42 8.41
CA ALA A 255 11.10 -14.07 8.55
C ALA A 255 11.17 -15.33 9.41
N ARG A 256 12.10 -16.24 9.09
CA ARG A 256 12.34 -17.46 9.89
C ARG A 256 12.71 -17.15 11.33
N THR A 257 13.49 -16.09 11.56
CA THR A 257 13.88 -15.65 12.90
C THR A 257 12.69 -15.11 13.68
N ILE A 258 11.83 -14.29 13.07
CA ILE A 258 10.58 -13.79 13.67
C ILE A 258 9.65 -14.94 14.04
N HIS A 259 9.41 -15.88 13.12
CA HIS A 259 8.61 -17.07 13.39
C HIS A 259 9.18 -17.87 14.55
N LYS A 260 10.49 -18.12 14.54
CA LYS A 260 11.17 -18.84 15.61
C LYS A 260 10.98 -18.14 16.96
N ILE A 261 11.14 -16.81 17.04
CA ILE A 261 10.92 -16.06 18.28
C ILE A 261 9.48 -16.20 18.76
N ALA A 262 8.49 -16.07 17.87
CA ALA A 262 7.08 -16.18 18.20
C ALA A 262 6.68 -17.58 18.70
N THR A 263 7.31 -18.64 18.18
CA THR A 263 6.93 -20.03 18.50
C THR A 263 7.83 -20.71 19.54
N GLN A 264 8.98 -20.14 19.89
CA GLN A 264 9.98 -20.82 20.74
C GLN A 264 9.59 -20.89 22.23
N THR A 265 8.78 -19.97 22.72
CA THR A 265 8.43 -19.91 24.14
C THR A 265 6.93 -19.69 24.30
N ASN A 266 6.20 -20.76 24.59
CA ASN A 266 4.88 -20.68 25.20
C ASN A 266 5.04 -21.02 26.69
N PRO A 267 5.18 -20.03 27.58
CA PRO A 267 4.99 -20.28 29.01
C PRO A 267 3.68 -21.04 29.24
N SER A 268 3.65 -21.92 30.23
CA SER A 268 2.40 -22.61 30.58
C SER A 268 1.28 -21.61 30.81
N GLY A 269 0.15 -21.77 30.11
CA GLY A 269 -0.99 -20.84 30.18
C GLY A 269 -0.98 -19.69 29.18
N ILE A 270 -0.01 -19.66 28.25
CA ILE A 270 0.01 -18.75 27.09
C ILE A 270 -0.17 -19.53 25.79
N GLU A 271 -1.00 -18.98 24.91
CA GLU A 271 -1.10 -19.38 23.52
C GLU A 271 -0.62 -18.22 22.63
N VAL A 272 0.41 -18.47 21.81
CA VAL A 272 0.89 -17.53 20.79
C VAL A 272 0.56 -18.07 19.41
N SER A 273 -0.06 -17.23 18.57
CA SER A 273 -0.25 -17.50 17.15
C SER A 273 0.41 -16.40 16.31
N ILE A 274 0.92 -16.80 15.16
CA ILE A 274 1.49 -15.90 14.15
C ILE A 274 0.86 -16.23 12.81
N SER A 275 0.32 -15.21 12.14
CA SER A 275 -0.25 -15.31 10.80
C SER A 275 0.42 -14.31 9.87
N GLU A 276 0.67 -14.74 8.63
CA GLU A 276 1.06 -13.84 7.55
C GLU A 276 -0.16 -13.03 7.12
N ILE A 277 -0.02 -11.71 7.08
CA ILE A 277 -1.08 -10.77 6.69
C ILE A 277 -0.69 -9.93 5.47
N GLY A 278 0.50 -10.16 4.91
CA GLY A 278 0.96 -9.51 3.69
C GLY A 278 2.36 -9.96 3.29
N MET A 279 2.51 -10.25 2.02
CA MET A 279 3.78 -10.62 1.39
C MET A 279 3.90 -9.86 0.07
N ARG A 280 5.03 -9.18 -0.13
CA ARG A 280 5.41 -8.56 -1.40
C ARG A 280 6.82 -9.05 -1.73
N PRO A 281 7.03 -9.74 -2.86
CA PRO A 281 8.36 -10.20 -3.24
C PRO A 281 9.25 -9.00 -3.60
N SER A 282 10.56 -9.14 -3.39
CA SER A 282 11.52 -8.22 -4.02
C SER A 282 11.55 -8.42 -5.53
N GLY A 283 12.00 -7.40 -6.25
CA GLY A 283 12.10 -7.48 -7.72
C GLY A 283 13.10 -6.47 -8.26
N ARG A 284 13.70 -6.77 -9.41
CA ARG A 284 14.58 -5.84 -10.11
C ARG A 284 14.52 -6.06 -11.62
N ILE A 285 14.59 -4.97 -12.37
CA ILE A 285 14.89 -4.99 -13.81
C ILE A 285 16.33 -4.49 -14.03
N ASN A 286 17.00 -5.03 -15.05
CA ASN A 286 18.33 -4.57 -15.42
C ASN A 286 18.26 -3.14 -15.96
N GLU A 287 19.26 -2.32 -15.62
CA GLU A 287 19.47 -0.99 -16.20
C GLU A 287 20.00 -1.05 -17.63
#